data_AF-A0A0C9TJ94-F1
#
_entry.id   AF-A0A0C9TJ94-F1
#
_cell.length_a   1.000
_cell.length_b   1.000
_cell.length_c   1.000
_cell.angle_alpha   90.00
_cell.angle_beta   90.00
_cell.angle_gamma   90.00
#
_symmetry.space_group_name_H-M   'P 1'
#
loop_
_entity.id
_entity.type
_entity.pdbx_description
1 polymer ?
#
loop_
_entity_poly.entity_id
_entity_poly.type
_entity_poly.pdbx_seq_one_letter_code
_entity_poly.pdbx_strand_id
1 'polypeptide(L)'
;MVEFMGTSYLSSSMNGTARWAAPEIFTTRDDESSAWVPTEQSDIYSFGSIILQVCTGEVPYVNLQRDVQVLLALSRGVKPSRPATSCMTDRIWDFIQTCWSTEGHDAGRPSAEEALNLIQGELSLL
;
A
#
# COMPACT_ATOMS: atom_id res chain seq x y z
N MET A 1 8.84 34.13 -2.80
CA MET A 1 8.43 33.39 -1.59
C MET A 1 6.94 33.13 -1.78
N VAL A 2 6.60 32.00 -2.40
CA VAL A 2 5.20 31.66 -2.70
C VAL A 2 4.81 30.68 -1.59
N GLU A 3 3.87 31.10 -0.75
CA GLU A 3 3.41 30.32 0.38
C GLU A 3 2.64 29.09 -0.12
N PHE A 4 3.28 27.94 0.06
CA PHE A 4 2.81 26.62 -0.36
C PHE A 4 1.89 26.05 0.71
N MET A 5 0.65 26.54 0.75
CA MET A 5 -0.33 26.15 1.78
C MET A 5 -1.31 25.10 1.21
N GLY A 6 -0.87 23.85 1.24
CA GLY A 6 -1.62 22.63 0.89
C GLY A 6 -0.85 21.33 1.15
N THR A 7 0.26 21.45 1.88
CA THR A 7 1.36 20.51 2.15
C THR A 7 1.09 19.13 2.67
N SER A 8 0.16 19.09 3.62
CA SER A 8 0.45 18.32 4.84
C SER A 8 0.56 16.82 4.57
N TYR A 9 -0.19 16.29 3.61
CA TYR A 9 -0.17 14.88 3.24
C TYR A 9 0.90 14.52 2.22
N LEU A 10 1.19 15.36 1.21
CA LEU A 10 2.26 15.09 0.24
C LEU A 10 3.65 15.26 0.87
N SER A 11 3.83 16.28 1.70
CA SER A 11 5.04 16.47 2.49
C SER A 11 5.24 15.36 3.52
N SER A 12 4.18 14.75 4.05
CA SER A 12 4.30 13.62 4.98
C SER A 12 4.44 12.27 4.27
N SER A 13 3.89 12.10 3.06
CA SER A 13 4.06 10.90 2.24
C SER A 13 5.46 10.81 1.61
N MET A 14 6.07 11.96 1.28
CA MET A 14 7.50 12.08 0.99
C MET A 14 8.39 11.84 2.23
N ASN A 15 7.81 11.81 3.44
CA ASN A 15 8.51 11.55 4.70
C ASN A 15 8.29 10.10 5.16
N GLY A 16 8.80 9.15 4.39
CA GLY A 16 9.02 7.79 4.87
C GLY A 16 7.77 6.92 5.04
N THR A 17 6.59 7.31 4.53
CA THR A 17 5.38 6.45 4.49
C THR A 17 4.99 6.02 3.06
N ALA A 18 5.68 6.51 2.03
CA ALA A 18 5.41 6.16 0.63
C ALA A 18 5.44 4.64 0.34
N ARG A 19 6.16 3.84 1.13
CA ARG A 19 6.30 2.39 0.96
C ARG A 19 5.01 1.62 1.20
N TRP A 20 4.09 2.18 1.99
CA TRP A 20 2.78 1.58 2.27
C TRP A 20 1.67 2.21 1.42
N ALA A 21 1.88 3.41 0.93
CA ALA A 21 0.87 4.20 0.22
C ALA A 21 0.45 3.56 -1.10
N ALA A 22 -0.86 3.59 -1.36
CA ALA A 22 -1.44 3.24 -2.64
C ALA A 22 -0.95 4.17 -3.77
N PRO A 23 -0.74 3.67 -5.01
CA PRO A 23 -0.16 4.46 -6.09
C PRO A 23 -1.01 5.68 -6.48
N GLU A 24 -2.34 5.59 -6.35
CA GLU A 24 -3.26 6.68 -6.68
C GLU A 24 -3.11 7.94 -5.80
N ILE A 25 -2.42 7.82 -4.65
CA ILE A 25 -2.09 8.97 -3.78
C ILE A 25 -1.14 9.94 -4.47
N PHE A 26 -0.29 9.43 -5.36
CA PHE A 26 0.75 10.20 -6.03
C PHE A 26 0.33 10.69 -7.42
N THR A 27 -0.86 10.32 -7.88
CA THR A 27 -1.37 10.75 -9.18
C THR A 27 -1.93 12.17 -9.05
N THR A 28 -1.33 13.12 -9.78
CA THR A 28 -1.86 14.49 -9.87
C THR A 28 -3.21 14.46 -10.57
N ARG A 29 -4.25 14.98 -9.90
CA ARG A 29 -5.52 15.29 -10.55
C ARG A 29 -5.36 16.63 -11.26
N ASP A 30 -5.92 16.78 -12.47
CA ASP A 30 -5.83 17.99 -13.30
C ASP A 30 -6.46 19.24 -12.64
N ASP A 31 -7.14 19.08 -11.51
CA ASP A 31 -7.78 20.14 -10.76
C ASP A 31 -6.94 20.47 -9.51
N GLU A 32 -6.07 21.48 -9.64
CA GLU A 32 -5.09 21.98 -8.64
C GLU A 32 -5.71 22.39 -7.28
N SER A 33 -7.04 22.34 -7.15
CA SER A 33 -7.82 22.78 -5.99
C SER A 33 -8.29 21.63 -5.07
N SER A 34 -8.21 20.37 -5.52
CA SER A 34 -8.79 19.24 -4.78
C SER A 34 -7.70 18.38 -4.15
N ALA A 35 -7.50 18.49 -2.84
CA ALA A 35 -6.65 17.58 -2.07
C ALA A 35 -7.09 16.12 -2.27
N TRP A 36 -6.14 15.19 -2.35
CA TRP A 36 -6.44 13.76 -2.35
C TRP A 36 -7.14 13.38 -1.04
N VAL A 37 -8.20 12.58 -1.13
CA VAL A 37 -8.99 12.13 0.02
C VAL A 37 -8.76 10.63 0.22
N PRO A 38 -8.33 10.21 1.42
CA PRO A 38 -8.24 8.79 1.77
C PRO A 38 -9.53 8.04 1.52
N THR A 39 -9.40 6.85 0.95
CA THR A 39 -10.50 5.92 0.72
C THR A 39 -10.23 4.60 1.42
N GLU A 40 -11.27 3.85 1.72
CA GLU A 40 -11.14 2.48 2.23
C GLU A 40 -10.19 1.66 1.34
N GLN A 41 -10.31 1.78 0.01
CA GLN A 41 -9.44 1.06 -0.92
C GLN A 41 -7.97 1.45 -0.75
N SER A 42 -7.65 2.72 -0.52
CA SER A 42 -6.27 3.17 -0.26
C SER A 42 -5.73 2.67 1.08
N ASP A 43 -6.60 2.55 2.09
CA ASP A 43 -6.26 1.96 3.38
C ASP A 43 -6.01 0.44 3.25
N ILE A 44 -6.79 -0.26 2.43
CA ILE A 44 -6.62 -1.69 2.16
C ILE A 44 -5.30 -2.00 1.45
N TYR A 45 -4.88 -1.16 0.51
CA TYR A 45 -3.55 -1.29 -0.10
C TYR A 45 -2.45 -1.17 0.97
N SER A 46 -2.57 -0.16 1.83
CA SER A 46 -1.64 0.08 2.93
C SER A 46 -1.64 -1.10 3.92
N PHE A 47 -2.81 -1.68 4.17
CA PHE A 47 -2.98 -2.85 5.02
C PHE A 47 -2.25 -4.09 4.46
N GLY A 48 -2.34 -4.37 3.16
CA GLY A 48 -1.56 -5.44 2.52
C GLY A 48 -0.04 -5.26 2.72
N SER A 49 0.43 -4.01 2.63
CA SER A 49 1.82 -3.65 2.91
C SER A 49 2.22 -3.85 4.38
N ILE A 50 1.29 -3.63 5.31
CA ILE A 50 1.50 -3.91 6.74
C ILE A 50 1.57 -5.42 7.01
N ILE A 51 0.71 -6.24 6.40
CA ILE A 51 0.80 -7.70 6.56
C ILE A 51 2.16 -8.21 6.07
N LEU A 52 2.63 -7.73 4.90
CA LEU A 52 3.96 -8.06 4.40
C LEU A 52 5.04 -7.74 5.45
N GLN A 53 4.99 -6.54 6.03
CA GLN A 53 5.96 -6.11 7.03
C GLN A 53 5.89 -6.96 8.30
N VAL A 54 4.71 -7.31 8.78
CA VAL A 54 4.55 -8.18 9.95
C VAL A 54 5.14 -9.56 9.70
N CYS A 55 4.89 -10.16 8.53
CA CYS A 55 5.40 -11.48 8.19
C CYS A 55 6.91 -11.54 7.89
N THR A 56 7.55 -10.41 7.62
CA THR A 56 8.98 -10.34 7.25
C THR A 56 9.85 -9.66 8.31
N GLY A 57 9.26 -8.78 9.13
CA GLY A 57 10.00 -7.86 9.98
C GLY A 57 10.63 -6.68 9.22
N GLU A 58 10.40 -6.57 7.91
CA GLU A 58 11.04 -5.58 7.03
C GLU A 58 10.02 -4.64 6.40
N VAL A 59 10.41 -3.39 6.15
CA VAL A 59 9.53 -2.45 5.45
C VAL A 59 9.27 -2.88 4.00
N PRO A 60 8.11 -2.54 3.41
CA PRO A 60 7.89 -2.80 2.00
C PRO A 60 8.98 -2.15 1.12
N TYR A 61 9.35 -2.82 0.04
CA TYR A 61 10.44 -2.40 -0.85
C TYR A 61 11.79 -2.23 -0.14
N VAL A 62 12.10 -3.09 0.86
CA VAL A 62 13.36 -3.08 1.63
C VAL A 62 14.63 -2.99 0.77
N ASN A 63 14.59 -3.54 -0.45
CA ASN A 63 15.69 -3.51 -1.40
C ASN A 63 15.90 -2.13 -2.08
N LEU A 64 14.92 -1.23 -1.99
CA LEU A 64 14.98 0.13 -2.52
C LEU A 64 15.40 1.10 -1.42
N GLN A 65 16.56 1.74 -1.59
CA GLN A 65 17.19 2.56 -0.56
C GLN A 65 16.60 3.97 -0.45
N ARG A 66 16.11 4.52 -1.56
CA ARG A 66 15.60 5.90 -1.62
C ARG A 66 14.13 5.92 -1.95
N ASP A 67 13.38 6.83 -1.34
CA ASP A 67 11.94 6.97 -1.57
C ASP A 67 11.61 7.27 -3.03
N VAL A 68 12.48 7.99 -3.76
CA VAL A 68 12.32 8.19 -5.21
C VAL A 68 12.32 6.88 -6.00
N GLN A 69 13.06 5.85 -5.56
CA GLN A 69 13.04 4.53 -6.21
C GLN A 69 11.72 3.82 -5.94
N VAL A 70 11.17 3.97 -4.73
CA VAL A 70 9.86 3.44 -4.34
C VAL A 70 8.76 4.11 -5.16
N LEU A 71 8.76 5.44 -5.26
CA LEU A 71 7.81 6.19 -6.08
C LEU A 71 7.88 5.77 -7.56
N LEU A 72 9.08 5.53 -8.10
CA LEU A 72 9.25 5.02 -9.46
C LEU A 72 8.76 3.57 -9.63
N ALA A 73 8.89 2.73 -8.61
CA ALA A 73 8.36 1.37 -8.63
C ALA A 73 6.82 1.40 -8.61
N LEU A 74 6.23 2.20 -7.72
CA LEU A 74 4.78 2.39 -7.60
C LEU A 74 4.17 2.92 -8.90
N SER A 75 4.78 3.94 -9.53
CA SER A 75 4.27 4.49 -10.80
C SER A 75 4.35 3.50 -11.97
N ARG A 76 5.21 2.47 -11.87
CA ARG A 76 5.33 1.38 -12.83
C ARG A 76 4.49 0.14 -12.45
N GLY A 77 3.76 0.20 -11.35
CA GLY A 77 2.99 -0.95 -10.83
C GLY A 77 3.87 -2.12 -10.35
N VAL A 78 5.16 -1.88 -10.07
CA VAL A 78 6.07 -2.90 -9.54
C VAL A 78 5.77 -3.10 -8.05
N LYS A 79 5.44 -4.34 -7.68
CA LYS A 79 5.13 -4.74 -6.29
C LYS A 79 6.34 -5.40 -5.62
N PRO A 80 6.39 -5.47 -4.28
CA PRO A 80 7.40 -6.26 -3.57
C PRO A 80 7.37 -7.74 -3.99
N SER A 81 8.52 -8.40 -3.97
CA SER A 81 8.62 -9.84 -4.24
C SER A 81 8.06 -10.66 -3.07
N ARG A 82 7.55 -11.86 -3.35
CA ARG A 82 7.09 -12.79 -2.32
C ARG A 82 8.25 -13.18 -1.40
N PRO A 83 8.16 -12.93 -0.08
CA PRO A 83 9.20 -13.33 0.85
C PRO A 83 9.13 -14.84 1.15
N ALA A 84 10.28 -15.45 1.42
CA ALA A 84 10.39 -16.84 1.82
C ALA A 84 10.37 -16.97 3.36
N THR A 85 9.25 -16.65 3.99
CA THR A 85 9.06 -16.80 5.45
C THR A 85 7.93 -17.78 5.74
N SER A 86 7.96 -18.43 6.91
CA SER A 86 6.91 -19.37 7.33
C SER A 86 5.54 -18.69 7.56
N CYS A 87 5.53 -17.40 7.89
CA CYS A 87 4.31 -16.58 7.98
C CYS A 87 3.65 -16.38 6.61
N MET A 88 4.43 -16.42 5.52
CA MET A 88 3.96 -16.13 4.17
C MET A 88 3.35 -17.36 3.46
N THR A 89 2.23 -17.84 4.00
CA THR A 89 1.43 -18.90 3.34
C THR A 89 0.89 -18.43 2.00
N ASP A 90 0.48 -19.36 1.12
CA ASP A 90 -0.15 -19.00 -0.16
C ASP A 90 -1.39 -18.13 0.05
N ARG A 91 -2.20 -18.47 1.06
CA ARG A 91 -3.42 -17.72 1.42
C ARG A 91 -3.13 -16.26 1.81
N ILE A 92 -2.12 -16.04 2.65
CA ILE A 92 -1.71 -14.68 3.05
C ILE A 92 -1.16 -13.92 1.84
N TRP A 93 -0.31 -14.57 1.03
CA TRP A 93 0.30 -13.93 -0.12
C TRP A 93 -0.74 -13.52 -1.17
N ASP A 94 -1.68 -14.39 -1.50
CA ASP A 94 -2.75 -14.12 -2.46
C ASP A 94 -3.65 -12.98 -1.97
N PHE A 95 -3.93 -12.91 -0.66
CA PHE A 95 -4.63 -11.79 -0.08
C PHE A 95 -3.87 -10.46 -0.22
N ILE A 96 -2.57 -10.44 0.10
CA ILE A 96 -1.71 -9.26 -0.09
C ILE A 96 -1.71 -8.82 -1.56
N GLN A 97 -1.62 -9.77 -2.51
CA GLN A 97 -1.66 -9.45 -3.94
C GLN A 97 -2.98 -8.78 -4.34
N THR A 98 -4.09 -9.22 -3.75
CA THR A 98 -5.43 -8.64 -3.97
C THR A 98 -5.56 -7.25 -3.33
N CYS A 99 -5.00 -7.03 -2.14
CA CYS A 99 -4.88 -5.68 -1.55
C CYS A 99 -4.13 -4.71 -2.46
N TRP A 100 -3.11 -5.19 -3.18
CA TRP A 100 -2.33 -4.37 -4.11
C TRP A 100 -2.91 -4.30 -5.53
N SER A 101 -4.18 -4.66 -5.74
CA SER A 101 -4.86 -4.44 -7.01
C SER A 101 -4.92 -2.95 -7.35
N THR A 102 -4.77 -2.61 -8.64
CA THR A 102 -4.92 -1.24 -9.15
C THR A 102 -6.25 -1.11 -9.88
N GLU A 103 -6.75 0.12 -10.00
CA GLU A 103 -7.98 0.40 -10.78
C GLU A 103 -7.86 -0.19 -12.20
N GLY A 104 -8.89 -0.89 -12.66
CA GLY A 104 -8.90 -1.63 -13.93
C GLY A 104 -8.79 -3.16 -13.81
N HIS A 105 -8.63 -3.71 -12.61
CA HIS A 105 -8.80 -5.15 -12.35
C HIS A 105 -10.27 -5.50 -12.06
N ASP A 106 -10.79 -6.57 -12.67
CA ASP A 106 -12.20 -7.02 -12.59
C ASP A 106 -12.72 -7.28 -11.16
N ALA A 107 -11.83 -7.48 -10.17
CA ALA A 107 -12.20 -7.87 -8.80
C ALA A 107 -12.01 -6.80 -7.71
N GLY A 108 -11.41 -5.63 -8.01
CA GLY A 108 -11.13 -4.60 -6.99
C GLY A 108 -10.18 -5.05 -5.86
N ARG A 109 -9.92 -4.16 -4.89
CA ARG A 109 -9.29 -4.51 -3.60
C ARG A 109 -10.38 -5.03 -2.64
N PRO A 110 -10.07 -5.92 -1.68
CA PRO A 110 -11.04 -6.42 -0.72
C PRO A 110 -11.55 -5.30 0.19
N SER A 111 -12.71 -5.49 0.81
CA SER A 111 -13.22 -4.57 1.84
C SER A 111 -12.48 -4.73 3.17
N ALA A 112 -12.66 -3.78 4.08
CA ALA A 112 -12.19 -3.90 5.46
C ALA A 112 -12.81 -5.10 6.19
N GLU A 113 -14.04 -5.47 5.85
CA GLU A 113 -14.71 -6.65 6.41
C GLU A 113 -14.05 -7.95 5.93
N GLU A 114 -13.72 -8.06 4.65
CA GLU A 114 -13.00 -9.20 4.09
C GLU A 114 -11.59 -9.32 4.68
N ALA A 115 -10.91 -8.19 4.89
CA ALA A 115 -9.63 -8.14 5.58
C ALA A 115 -9.73 -8.63 7.03
N LEU A 116 -10.76 -8.21 7.76
CA LEU A 116 -11.01 -8.68 9.13
C LEU A 116 -11.27 -10.19 9.17
N ASN A 117 -12.09 -10.70 8.26
CA ASN A 117 -12.41 -12.12 8.17
C ASN A 117 -11.16 -12.98 7.90
N LEU A 118 -10.23 -12.49 7.07
CA LEU A 118 -8.93 -13.15 6.88
C LEU A 118 -8.16 -13.22 8.20
N ILE A 119 -7.97 -12.10 8.90
CA ILE A 119 -7.20 -12.05 10.15
C ILE A 119 -7.79 -12.99 11.20
N GLN A 120 -9.11 -12.96 11.37
CA GLN A 120 -9.80 -13.85 12.31
C GLN A 120 -9.59 -15.32 11.96
N GLY A 121 -9.67 -15.65 10.66
CA GLY A 121 -9.37 -16.98 10.15
C GLY A 121 -7.96 -17.44 10.52
N GLU A 122 -6.95 -16.59 10.31
CA GLU A 122 -5.55 -16.93 10.59
C GLU A 122 -5.26 -17.02 12.09
N LEU A 123 -5.84 -16.13 12.91
CA LEU A 123 -5.70 -16.19 14.36
C LEU A 123 -6.35 -17.42 14.97
N SER A 124 -7.42 -17.95 14.37
CA SER A 124 -8.06 -19.19 14.84
C SER A 124 -7.24 -20.47 14.57
N LEU A 125 -6.17 -20.37 13.76
CA LEU A 125 -5.25 -21.47 13.48
C LEU A 125 -4.05 -21.52 14.45
N LEU A 126 -3.92 -20.52 15.33
CA LEU A 126 -2.92 -20.45 16.41
C LEU A 126 -3.42 -21.14 17.67
#